data_AF-A0A3M1L2B0-F1
#
_entry.id   AF-A0A3M1L2B0-F1
#
_cell.length_a   1.000
_cell.length_b   1.000
_cell.length_c   1.000
_cell.angle_alpha   90.00
_cell.angle_beta   90.00
_cell.angle_gamma   90.00
#
_symmetry.space_group_name_H-M   'P 1'
#
loop_
_entity.id
_entity.type
_entity.pdbx_description
1 polymer ?
#
loop_
_entity_poly.entity_id
_entity_poly.type
_entity_poly.pdbx_seq_one_letter_code
_entity_poly.pdbx_strand_id
1 'polypeptide(L)'
;GANWEEGAEDVLDAARETLERFWHLGWEPETHGSTGDPEVWVERFGSAFTAPRDSIYFTVHNSAGAYRSFALSIDTAALGLPSGSSVVVKDARSGATLGSWTYNDQLTITEGAESKRTRVIRLMAPGCSATELRLAKLSFKPKPSSDAVRLKGSFAPPATEPDFVGSAVRLVLFDRDGDVYAPEIPAGGFTASSNGKRFRFKDRDGTVAGGLRSAVFRRRSDGSYRWSAKAKEIVLDGADRRYLDVLIEVGGDCWADSRNCALSPSGRKLVCRP
;
A
#
# COMPACT_ATOMS: atom_id res chain seq x y z
N GLY A 1 38.79 21.25 12.09
CA GLY A 1 37.60 20.43 11.78
C GLY A 1 36.47 21.00 12.58
N ALA A 2 35.29 21.18 11.98
CA ALA A 2 34.22 21.98 12.56
C ALA A 2 33.89 21.62 14.02
N ASN A 3 33.76 22.65 14.88
CA ASN A 3 33.32 22.54 16.29
C ASN A 3 31.83 22.19 16.34
N TRP A 4 31.49 20.94 16.06
CA TRP A 4 30.13 20.45 16.31
C TRP A 4 29.95 20.17 17.81
N GLU A 5 28.72 20.32 18.30
CA GLU A 5 28.38 19.92 19.66
C GLU A 5 28.57 18.40 19.84
N GLU A 6 28.93 17.98 21.05
CA GLU A 6 29.07 16.57 21.40
C GLU A 6 27.76 15.81 21.11
N GLY A 7 27.84 14.71 20.35
CA GLY A 7 26.68 13.92 19.90
C GLY A 7 26.06 14.35 18.56
N ALA A 8 26.57 15.41 17.91
CA ALA A 8 26.09 15.80 16.57
C ALA A 8 26.30 14.72 15.51
N GLU A 9 27.39 13.94 15.63
CA GLU A 9 27.67 12.81 14.72
C GLU A 9 26.60 11.72 14.83
N ASP A 10 26.15 11.38 16.05
CA ASP A 10 25.08 10.39 16.25
C ASP A 10 23.75 10.83 15.62
N VAL A 11 23.45 12.13 15.68
CA VAL A 11 22.25 12.71 15.04
C VAL A 11 22.37 12.65 13.52
N LEU A 12 23.53 12.99 12.97
CA LEU A 12 23.80 12.91 11.54
C LEU A 12 23.73 11.47 11.04
N ASP A 13 24.20 10.50 11.83
CA ASP A 13 24.14 9.08 11.51
C ASP A 13 22.71 8.55 11.52
N ALA A 14 21.90 8.91 12.51
CA ALA A 14 20.49 8.54 12.56
C ALA A 14 19.67 9.19 11.42
N ALA A 15 19.97 10.44 11.09
CA ALA A 15 19.35 11.14 9.96
C ALA A 15 19.76 10.48 8.64
N ARG A 16 21.04 10.16 8.47
CA ARG A 16 21.59 9.47 7.30
C ARG A 16 20.99 8.07 7.15
N GLU A 17 20.90 7.27 8.19
CA GLU A 17 20.26 5.95 8.13
C GLU A 17 18.78 6.08 7.70
N THR A 18 18.10 7.12 8.17
CA THR A 18 16.71 7.41 7.77
C THR A 18 16.65 7.84 6.31
N LEU A 19 17.53 8.72 5.85
CA LEU A 19 17.56 9.21 4.47
C LEU A 19 18.01 8.15 3.46
N GLU A 20 19.04 7.36 3.78
CA GLU A 20 19.51 6.23 2.97
C GLU A 20 18.40 5.20 2.78
N ARG A 21 17.56 5.01 3.81
CA ARG A 21 16.35 4.21 3.64
C ARG A 21 15.49 4.80 2.55
N PHE A 22 15.32 6.10 2.34
CA PHE A 22 14.43 6.66 1.31
C PHE A 22 15.09 7.01 -0.02
N TRP A 23 16.41 7.17 -0.06
CA TRP A 23 17.13 7.67 -1.24
C TRP A 23 16.96 6.81 -2.49
N HIS A 24 16.86 5.49 -2.34
CA HIS A 24 16.63 4.58 -3.47
C HIS A 24 15.22 4.71 -4.09
N LEU A 25 14.29 5.40 -3.42
CA LEU A 25 12.99 5.75 -4.01
C LEU A 25 13.11 6.91 -5.01
N GLY A 26 14.26 7.58 -5.09
CA GLY A 26 14.46 8.79 -5.88
C GLY A 26 13.92 10.01 -5.15
N TRP A 27 14.82 10.82 -4.56
CA TRP A 27 14.47 12.14 -4.08
C TRP A 27 14.14 13.05 -5.26
N GLU A 28 13.13 13.89 -5.10
CA GLU A 28 12.62 14.73 -6.15
C GLU A 28 12.66 16.21 -5.72
N PRO A 29 13.33 17.10 -6.50
CA PRO A 29 13.47 18.50 -6.13
C PRO A 29 12.14 19.25 -6.16
N GLU A 30 11.25 18.86 -7.05
CA GLU A 30 9.90 19.41 -7.12
C GLU A 30 8.98 18.60 -6.23
N THR A 31 8.70 19.13 -5.04
CA THR A 31 7.88 18.46 -4.03
C THR A 31 6.43 18.28 -4.49
N HIS A 32 5.87 19.26 -5.22
CA HIS A 32 4.42 19.36 -5.52
C HIS A 32 3.53 19.24 -4.27
N GLY A 33 4.09 19.61 -3.12
CA GLY A 33 3.47 19.58 -1.82
C GLY A 33 3.94 20.75 -0.99
N SER A 34 3.04 21.36 -0.23
CA SER A 34 3.36 22.51 0.62
C SER A 34 2.56 22.48 1.92
N THR A 35 3.06 23.20 2.92
CA THR A 35 2.38 23.47 4.19
C THR A 35 2.29 24.97 4.39
N GLY A 36 1.25 25.43 5.09
CA GLY A 36 1.10 26.84 5.45
C GLY A 36 1.94 27.28 6.66
N ASP A 37 2.60 26.35 7.34
CA ASP A 37 3.44 26.61 8.53
C ASP A 37 4.92 26.70 8.11
N PRO A 38 5.62 27.83 8.33
CA PRO A 38 7.02 28.00 7.93
C PRO A 38 8.01 27.16 8.75
N GLU A 39 7.61 26.61 9.90
CA GLU A 39 8.42 25.68 10.69
C GLU A 39 8.15 24.21 10.34
N VAL A 40 7.31 23.97 9.33
CA VAL A 40 7.05 22.64 8.78
C VAL A 40 7.54 22.62 7.35
N TRP A 41 8.48 21.72 7.05
CA TRP A 41 9.01 21.57 5.70
C TRP A 41 8.67 20.20 5.13
N VAL A 42 8.57 20.14 3.81
CA VAL A 42 8.06 18.98 3.06
C VAL A 42 9.02 18.60 1.95
N GLU A 43 9.31 17.31 1.82
CA GLU A 43 10.02 16.75 0.66
C GLU A 43 9.20 15.65 0.01
N ARG A 44 9.53 15.36 -1.26
CA ARG A 44 8.94 14.26 -2.02
C ARG A 44 9.99 13.22 -2.39
N PHE A 45 9.57 11.96 -2.34
CA PHE A 45 10.30 10.82 -2.86
C PHE A 45 9.37 9.96 -3.72
N GLY A 46 9.93 9.30 -4.74
CA GLY A 46 9.17 8.52 -5.71
C GLY A 46 8.73 9.36 -6.90
N SER A 47 8.73 8.73 -8.08
CA SER A 47 8.31 9.36 -9.34
C SER A 47 6.82 9.65 -9.37
N ALA A 48 6.41 10.49 -10.32
CA ALA A 48 4.99 10.67 -10.65
C ALA A 48 4.30 9.33 -10.90
N PHE A 49 2.99 9.29 -10.65
CA PHE A 49 2.21 8.09 -10.84
C PHE A 49 2.02 7.77 -12.33
N THR A 50 2.45 6.58 -12.72
CA THR A 50 2.29 6.03 -14.07
C THR A 50 1.50 4.72 -14.09
N ALA A 51 1.38 4.06 -12.93
CA ALA A 51 0.63 2.83 -12.73
C ALA A 51 -0.04 2.76 -11.34
N PRO A 52 -1.09 1.93 -11.16
CA PRO A 52 -1.77 1.74 -9.86
C PRO A 52 -0.87 1.23 -8.72
N ARG A 53 0.30 0.68 -9.03
CA ARG A 53 1.27 0.20 -8.02
C ARG A 53 2.20 1.30 -7.51
N ASP A 54 2.29 2.40 -8.24
CA ASP A 54 3.25 3.45 -7.91
C ASP A 54 2.86 4.08 -6.57
N SER A 55 3.87 4.59 -5.87
CA SER A 55 3.68 5.21 -4.57
C SER A 55 4.58 6.43 -4.47
N ILE A 56 4.00 7.51 -3.97
CA ILE A 56 4.73 8.75 -3.69
C ILE A 56 4.79 8.93 -2.19
N TYR A 57 5.95 9.32 -1.69
CA TYR A 57 6.19 9.53 -0.28
C TYR A 57 6.49 10.99 -0.03
N PHE A 58 5.96 11.49 1.08
CA PHE A 58 6.24 12.82 1.60
C PHE A 58 6.84 12.70 2.99
N THR A 59 8.01 13.31 3.19
CA THR A 59 8.48 13.60 4.54
C THR A 59 7.89 14.95 4.94
N VAL A 60 7.28 15.00 6.12
CA VAL A 60 6.80 16.26 6.72
C VAL A 60 7.51 16.42 8.04
N HIS A 61 8.41 17.37 8.12
CA HIS A 61 9.25 17.57 9.30
C HIS A 61 8.88 18.86 10.01
N ASN A 62 8.58 18.73 11.30
CA ASN A 62 8.36 19.85 12.19
C ASN A 62 9.70 20.27 12.82
N SER A 63 10.25 21.39 12.36
CA SER A 63 11.49 21.95 12.92
C SER A 63 11.24 22.80 14.17
N ALA A 64 10.00 23.03 14.59
CA ALA A 64 9.71 23.78 15.80
C ALA A 64 10.14 23.00 17.06
N GLY A 65 10.34 23.75 18.16
CA GLY A 65 10.56 23.19 19.50
C GLY A 65 9.30 22.66 20.18
N ALA A 66 8.14 22.71 19.52
CA ALA A 66 6.84 22.32 20.06
C ALA A 66 6.02 21.54 19.01
N TYR A 67 4.92 20.93 19.45
CA TYR A 67 3.97 20.29 18.55
C TYR A 67 3.38 21.29 17.53
N ARG A 68 3.28 20.90 16.27
CA ARG A 68 2.65 21.68 15.21
C ARG A 68 1.59 20.85 14.49
N SER A 69 0.40 21.42 14.34
CA SER A 69 -0.60 20.95 13.38
C SER A 69 -0.29 21.56 12.01
N PHE A 70 -0.44 20.78 10.95
CA PHE A 70 -0.23 21.24 9.58
C PHE A 70 -1.33 20.74 8.66
N ALA A 71 -1.56 21.49 7.59
CA ALA A 71 -2.29 21.04 6.42
C ALA A 71 -1.27 20.87 5.29
N LEU A 72 -1.04 19.62 4.87
CA LEU A 72 -0.24 19.30 3.69
C LEU A 72 -1.15 19.37 2.47
N SER A 73 -0.86 20.30 1.58
CA SER A 73 -1.55 20.49 0.31
C SER A 73 -0.67 19.96 -0.82
N ILE A 74 -1.20 19.04 -1.62
CA ILE A 74 -0.49 18.35 -2.70
C ILE A 74 -1.19 18.60 -4.03
N ASP A 75 -0.43 19.03 -5.04
CA ASP A 75 -0.90 19.14 -6.43
C ASP A 75 -0.94 17.75 -7.05
N THR A 76 -2.14 17.18 -7.15
CA THR A 76 -2.33 15.83 -7.64
C THR A 76 -2.15 15.73 -9.15
N ALA A 77 -2.48 16.79 -9.90
CA ALA A 77 -2.35 16.80 -11.36
C ALA A 77 -0.88 16.78 -11.77
N ALA A 78 -0.02 17.56 -11.08
CA ALA A 78 1.43 17.54 -11.31
C ALA A 78 2.06 16.17 -11.02
N LEU A 79 1.45 15.37 -10.14
CA LEU A 79 1.89 14.02 -9.81
C LEU A 79 1.32 12.93 -10.73
N GLY A 80 0.55 13.31 -11.77
CA GLY A 80 -0.04 12.35 -12.70
C GLY A 80 -1.28 11.64 -12.15
N LEU A 81 -1.89 12.13 -11.07
CA LEU A 81 -3.17 11.61 -10.59
C LEU A 81 -4.30 12.16 -11.47
N PRO A 82 -5.14 11.31 -12.07
CA PRO A 82 -6.31 11.79 -12.81
C PRO A 82 -7.26 12.57 -11.90
N SER A 83 -7.82 13.67 -12.39
CA SER A 83 -8.79 14.47 -11.66
C SER A 83 -9.94 13.62 -11.12
N GLY A 84 -10.28 13.80 -9.85
CA GLY A 84 -11.34 13.04 -9.17
C GLY A 84 -10.93 11.62 -8.73
N SER A 85 -9.68 11.21 -8.93
CA SER A 85 -9.18 9.94 -8.40
C SER A 85 -9.22 9.90 -6.87
N SER A 86 -9.65 8.78 -6.33
CA SER A 86 -9.40 8.47 -4.92
C SER A 86 -7.92 8.18 -4.71
N VAL A 87 -7.33 8.75 -3.66
CA VAL A 87 -5.96 8.45 -3.24
C VAL A 87 -6.02 7.83 -1.85
N VAL A 88 -5.35 6.70 -1.67
CA VAL A 88 -5.22 6.11 -0.34
C VAL A 88 -4.01 6.74 0.35
N VAL A 89 -4.27 7.49 1.42
CA VAL A 89 -3.23 8.16 2.21
C VAL A 89 -2.92 7.34 3.47
N LYS A 90 -1.64 7.05 3.68
CA LYS A 90 -1.14 6.27 4.81
C LYS A 90 -0.03 6.99 5.55
N ASP A 91 0.02 6.82 6.87
CA ASP A 91 1.26 7.02 7.62
C ASP A 91 2.14 5.79 7.38
N ALA A 92 3.29 5.98 6.73
CA ALA A 92 4.15 4.89 6.30
C ALA A 92 4.76 4.11 7.48
N ARG A 93 4.91 4.75 8.64
CA ARG A 93 5.51 4.13 9.83
C ARG A 93 4.52 3.20 10.53
N SER A 94 3.29 3.65 10.72
CA SER A 94 2.25 2.92 11.45
C SER A 94 1.40 2.04 10.54
N GLY A 95 1.25 2.39 9.26
CA GLY A 95 0.30 1.81 8.32
C GLY A 95 -1.14 2.31 8.50
N ALA A 96 -1.36 3.29 9.39
CA ALA A 96 -2.67 3.88 9.62
C ALA A 96 -3.14 4.65 8.38
N THR A 97 -4.43 4.52 8.03
CA THR A 97 -5.06 5.37 7.01
C THR A 97 -5.26 6.76 7.60
N LEU A 98 -4.78 7.77 6.88
CA LEU A 98 -4.94 9.18 7.25
C LEU A 98 -6.18 9.77 6.61
N GLY A 99 -6.79 10.74 7.29
CA GLY A 99 -7.90 11.51 6.72
C GLY A 99 -7.38 12.43 5.62
N SER A 100 -8.03 12.41 4.47
CA SER A 100 -7.70 13.30 3.37
C SER A 100 -8.94 13.65 2.57
N TRP A 101 -8.89 14.78 1.86
CA TRP A 101 -9.91 15.17 0.90
C TRP A 101 -9.26 15.78 -0.32
N THR A 102 -9.94 15.67 -1.46
CA THR A 102 -9.47 16.23 -2.75
C THR A 102 -10.49 17.24 -3.27
N TYR A 103 -10.02 18.41 -3.67
CA TYR A 103 -10.83 19.44 -4.33
C TYR A 103 -9.97 20.15 -5.38
N ASN A 104 -10.48 20.34 -6.59
CA ASN A 104 -9.77 21.01 -7.70
C ASN A 104 -8.32 20.52 -7.87
N ASP A 105 -8.13 19.21 -7.98
CA ASP A 105 -6.82 18.56 -8.14
C ASP A 105 -5.83 18.83 -6.99
N GLN A 106 -6.31 19.28 -5.84
CA GLN A 106 -5.53 19.48 -4.64
C GLN A 106 -5.95 18.47 -3.57
N LEU A 107 -5.03 17.59 -3.19
CA LEU A 107 -5.18 16.67 -2.07
C LEU A 107 -4.72 17.39 -0.81
N THR A 108 -5.58 17.45 0.20
CA THR A 108 -5.24 18.03 1.51
C THR A 108 -5.28 16.97 2.60
N ILE A 109 -4.24 16.96 3.42
CA ILE A 109 -4.08 16.06 4.58
C ILE A 109 -3.83 16.93 5.80
N THR A 110 -4.70 16.81 6.82
CA THR A 110 -4.57 17.57 8.07
C THR A 110 -4.07 16.65 9.17
N GLU A 111 -2.87 16.91 9.66
CA GLU A 111 -2.20 16.09 10.67
C GLU A 111 -1.41 16.98 11.64
N GLY A 112 -0.66 16.37 12.55
CA GLY A 112 0.32 17.10 13.34
C GLY A 112 1.53 16.27 13.72
N ALA A 113 2.64 16.94 13.94
CA ALA A 113 3.92 16.34 14.28
C ALA A 113 4.44 16.89 15.60
N GLU A 114 5.00 16.01 16.43
CA GLU A 114 5.71 16.40 17.65
C GLU A 114 6.94 17.27 17.32
N SER A 115 7.45 17.95 18.34
CA SER A 115 8.68 18.76 18.28
C SER A 115 9.83 17.97 17.66
N LYS A 116 10.48 18.54 16.64
CA LYS A 116 11.65 17.96 15.96
C LYS A 116 11.41 16.55 15.39
N ARG A 117 10.15 16.19 15.06
CA ARG A 117 9.81 14.90 14.47
C ARG A 117 9.45 15.02 13.00
N THR A 118 9.78 13.95 12.27
CA THR A 118 9.36 13.73 10.89
C THR A 118 8.22 12.72 10.86
N ARG A 119 7.17 13.06 10.12
CA ARG A 119 6.17 12.09 9.64
C ARG A 119 6.51 11.68 8.22
N VAL A 120 6.19 10.42 7.89
CA VAL A 120 6.32 9.91 6.53
C VAL A 120 4.92 9.54 6.05
N ILE A 121 4.43 10.33 5.12
CA ILE A 121 3.13 10.14 4.49
C ILE A 121 3.36 9.41 3.18
N ARG A 122 2.55 8.39 2.90
CA ARG A 122 2.56 7.66 1.64
C ARG A 122 1.23 7.86 0.94
N LEU A 123 1.31 8.28 -0.31
CA LEU A 123 0.21 8.24 -1.26
C LEU A 123 0.32 6.93 -2.04
N MET A 124 -0.70 6.10 -1.96
CA MET A 124 -0.78 4.87 -2.73
C MET A 124 -1.75 5.04 -3.89
N ALA A 125 -1.38 4.45 -5.02
CA ALA A 125 -2.28 3.96 -6.06
C ALA A 125 -3.36 4.96 -6.52
N PRO A 126 -3.10 5.75 -7.59
CA PRO A 126 -4.09 6.63 -8.19
C PRO A 126 -5.38 5.86 -8.51
N GLY A 127 -6.51 6.37 -8.07
CA GLY A 127 -7.81 5.84 -8.48
C GLY A 127 -8.22 4.55 -7.78
N CYS A 128 -7.40 4.00 -6.88
CA CYS A 128 -7.80 2.85 -6.09
C CYS A 128 -8.55 3.26 -4.84
N SER A 129 -9.63 2.53 -4.56
CA SER A 129 -10.34 2.62 -3.28
C SER A 129 -9.59 1.88 -2.17
N ALA A 130 -9.88 2.20 -0.91
CA ALA A 130 -9.27 1.46 0.19
C ALA A 130 -9.85 0.03 0.29
N THR A 131 -9.00 -0.97 0.50
CA THR A 131 -9.40 -2.24 1.11
C THR A 131 -8.90 -2.33 2.55
N GLU A 132 -9.59 -3.09 3.38
CA GLU A 132 -9.18 -3.45 4.73
C GLU A 132 -8.54 -4.85 4.68
N LEU A 133 -7.21 -4.93 4.72
CA LEU A 133 -6.48 -6.18 4.86
C LEU A 133 -6.55 -6.67 6.31
N ARG A 134 -7.29 -7.77 6.53
CA ARG A 134 -7.48 -8.38 7.86
C ARG A 134 -6.46 -9.45 8.20
N LEU A 135 -5.88 -10.06 7.17
CA LEU A 135 -4.83 -11.05 7.33
C LEU A 135 -4.07 -11.13 6.01
N ALA A 136 -2.76 -10.91 6.09
CA ALA A 136 -1.83 -11.52 5.15
C ALA A 136 -0.93 -12.48 5.92
N LYS A 137 -0.80 -13.71 5.42
CA LYS A 137 0.09 -14.71 5.97
C LYS A 137 0.87 -15.35 4.84
N LEU A 138 2.15 -15.03 4.79
CA LEU A 138 3.13 -15.67 3.92
C LEU A 138 3.84 -16.76 4.74
N SER A 139 4.05 -17.92 4.14
CA SER A 139 4.68 -19.08 4.77
C SER A 139 5.83 -19.56 3.91
N PHE A 140 7.05 -19.33 4.39
CA PHE A 140 8.28 -19.71 3.73
C PHE A 140 8.64 -21.16 4.05
N LYS A 141 8.91 -21.94 3.02
CA LYS A 141 9.15 -23.37 3.09
C LYS A 141 10.57 -23.71 2.62
N PRO A 142 11.22 -24.70 3.23
CA PRO A 142 12.57 -25.10 2.84
C PRO A 142 12.69 -25.60 1.40
N LYS A 143 11.61 -26.18 0.85
CA LYS A 143 11.61 -26.65 -0.53
C LYS A 143 11.37 -25.45 -1.46
N PRO A 144 12.19 -25.25 -2.51
CA PRO A 144 11.94 -24.23 -3.52
C PRO A 144 10.52 -24.31 -4.09
N SER A 145 9.94 -23.15 -4.38
CA SER A 145 8.60 -23.03 -4.97
C SER A 145 7.52 -23.80 -4.18
N SER A 146 7.65 -23.88 -2.85
CA SER A 146 6.66 -24.54 -1.99
C SER A 146 6.02 -23.59 -0.99
N ASP A 147 6.25 -22.29 -1.16
CA ASP A 147 5.69 -21.27 -0.29
C ASP A 147 4.18 -21.20 -0.43
N ALA A 148 3.56 -20.52 0.53
CA ALA A 148 2.12 -20.37 0.56
C ALA A 148 1.69 -19.00 1.08
N VAL A 149 0.66 -18.47 0.45
CA VAL A 149 -0.01 -17.22 0.83
C VAL A 149 -1.43 -17.52 1.28
N ARG A 150 -1.86 -16.84 2.35
CA ARG A 150 -3.27 -16.73 2.72
C ARG A 150 -3.61 -15.28 3.00
N LEU A 151 -4.55 -14.76 2.24
CA LEU A 151 -5.04 -13.38 2.37
C LEU A 151 -6.52 -13.35 2.75
N LYS A 152 -6.91 -12.33 3.50
CA LYS A 152 -8.31 -12.00 3.80
C LYS A 152 -8.46 -10.49 3.97
N GLY A 153 -9.58 -9.96 3.49
CA GLY A 153 -9.92 -8.57 3.73
C GLY A 153 -11.37 -8.25 3.44
N SER A 154 -11.66 -6.96 3.38
CA SER A 154 -12.93 -6.41 2.89
C SER A 154 -12.74 -5.10 2.16
N PHE A 155 -13.68 -4.73 1.31
CA PHE A 155 -13.73 -3.38 0.72
C PHE A 155 -15.18 -2.98 0.46
N ALA A 156 -15.43 -1.67 0.37
CA ALA A 156 -16.65 -1.15 -0.21
C ALA A 156 -16.44 -1.05 -1.74
N PRO A 157 -17.41 -1.51 -2.56
CA PRO A 157 -17.32 -1.30 -4.00
C PRO A 157 -17.44 0.20 -4.33
N PRO A 158 -16.93 0.66 -5.49
CA PRO A 158 -17.27 1.96 -6.03
C PRO A 158 -18.77 2.02 -6.38
N ALA A 159 -19.21 3.13 -6.97
CA ALA A 159 -20.61 3.30 -7.38
C ALA A 159 -21.11 2.18 -8.32
N THR A 160 -20.21 1.62 -9.13
CA THR A 160 -20.47 0.49 -10.02
C THR A 160 -20.07 -0.83 -9.35
N GLU A 161 -20.89 -1.88 -9.53
CA GLU A 161 -20.59 -3.19 -8.97
C GLU A 161 -19.47 -3.89 -9.78
N PRO A 162 -18.42 -4.44 -9.13
CA PRO A 162 -17.31 -5.06 -9.84
C PRO A 162 -17.74 -6.34 -10.59
N ASP A 163 -17.36 -6.45 -11.86
CA ASP A 163 -17.63 -7.65 -12.66
C ASP A 163 -16.54 -8.71 -12.48
N PHE A 164 -16.65 -9.51 -11.42
CA PHE A 164 -15.70 -10.60 -11.17
C PHE A 164 -15.77 -11.74 -12.21
N VAL A 165 -16.88 -11.87 -12.95
CA VAL A 165 -17.09 -13.01 -13.86
C VAL A 165 -16.58 -12.68 -15.26
N GLY A 166 -16.94 -11.52 -15.80
CA GLY A 166 -16.56 -11.09 -17.14
C GLY A 166 -15.20 -10.39 -17.21
N SER A 167 -14.65 -9.91 -16.09
CA SER A 167 -13.34 -9.26 -16.06
C SER A 167 -12.23 -10.15 -15.52
N ALA A 168 -11.00 -9.90 -15.96
CA ALA A 168 -9.81 -10.42 -15.29
C ALA A 168 -9.71 -9.84 -13.87
N VAL A 169 -9.22 -10.66 -12.93
CA VAL A 169 -8.99 -10.25 -11.55
C VAL A 169 -7.53 -10.46 -11.22
N ARG A 170 -6.83 -9.36 -10.92
CA ARG A 170 -5.43 -9.41 -10.49
C ARG A 170 -5.35 -9.17 -9.00
N LEU A 171 -4.48 -9.94 -8.34
CA LEU A 171 -4.16 -9.78 -6.93
C LEU A 171 -2.65 -9.60 -6.86
N VAL A 172 -2.19 -8.43 -6.46
CA VAL A 172 -0.76 -8.12 -6.38
C VAL A 172 -0.38 -8.01 -4.92
N LEU A 173 0.60 -8.81 -4.52
CA LEU A 173 1.42 -8.58 -3.35
C LEU A 173 2.71 -7.94 -3.82
N PHE A 174 3.05 -6.83 -3.20
CA PHE A 174 4.32 -6.16 -3.43
C PHE A 174 4.82 -5.63 -2.10
N ASP A 175 6.13 -5.47 -2.01
CA ASP A 175 6.74 -4.70 -0.95
C ASP A 175 7.56 -3.58 -1.57
N ARG A 176 8.53 -3.08 -0.81
CA ARG A 176 9.36 -1.97 -1.24
C ARG A 176 10.22 -2.28 -2.46
N ASP A 177 10.63 -3.53 -2.60
CA ASP A 177 11.58 -3.95 -3.63
C ASP A 177 10.84 -4.36 -4.93
N GLY A 178 9.51 -4.39 -4.89
CA GLY A 178 8.63 -4.58 -6.05
C GLY A 178 7.62 -5.71 -5.85
N ASP A 179 7.16 -6.27 -6.98
CA ASP A 179 6.18 -7.34 -6.98
C ASP A 179 6.75 -8.60 -6.29
N VAL A 180 6.10 -9.01 -5.21
CA VAL A 180 6.38 -10.25 -4.48
C VAL A 180 5.62 -11.42 -5.12
N TYR A 181 4.37 -11.18 -5.50
CA TYR A 181 3.48 -12.20 -6.06
C TYR A 181 2.27 -11.55 -6.73
N ALA A 182 2.09 -11.75 -8.04
CA ALA A 182 1.08 -11.03 -8.83
C ALA A 182 0.21 -11.95 -9.71
N PRO A 183 -0.55 -12.91 -9.15
CA PRO A 183 -1.41 -13.77 -9.94
C PRO A 183 -2.54 -12.99 -10.62
N GLU A 184 -2.87 -13.43 -11.83
CA GLU A 184 -4.03 -12.99 -12.58
C GLU A 184 -4.98 -14.17 -12.79
N ILE A 185 -6.24 -13.97 -12.45
CA ILE A 185 -7.33 -14.87 -12.82
C ILE A 185 -7.94 -14.32 -14.10
N PRO A 186 -7.93 -15.07 -15.21
CA PRO A 186 -8.49 -14.60 -16.47
C PRO A 186 -10.02 -14.37 -16.36
N ALA A 187 -10.55 -13.54 -17.26
CA ALA A 187 -11.99 -13.40 -17.45
C ALA A 187 -12.66 -14.77 -17.62
N GLY A 188 -13.84 -14.96 -17.01
CA GLY A 188 -14.53 -16.25 -16.93
C GLY A 188 -13.99 -17.20 -15.86
N GLY A 189 -12.90 -16.86 -15.17
CA GLY A 189 -12.32 -17.71 -14.12
C GLY A 189 -13.17 -17.82 -12.85
N PHE A 190 -14.01 -16.83 -12.56
CA PHE A 190 -14.93 -16.88 -11.43
C PHE A 190 -16.28 -17.49 -11.80
N THR A 191 -16.83 -18.24 -10.85
CA THR A 191 -18.22 -18.70 -10.88
C THR A 191 -19.04 -17.92 -9.86
N ALA A 192 -20.17 -17.36 -10.29
CA ALA A 192 -21.14 -16.74 -9.39
C ALA A 192 -22.07 -17.79 -8.76
N SER A 193 -22.47 -17.59 -7.50
CA SER A 193 -23.56 -18.35 -6.90
C SER A 193 -24.91 -17.97 -7.51
N SER A 194 -25.90 -18.85 -7.40
CA SER A 194 -27.25 -18.63 -7.93
C SER A 194 -27.92 -17.34 -7.47
N ASN A 195 -27.57 -16.83 -6.29
CA ASN A 195 -28.07 -15.57 -5.75
C ASN A 195 -27.18 -14.35 -6.05
N GLY A 196 -26.13 -14.49 -6.88
CA GLY A 196 -25.22 -13.42 -7.26
C GLY A 196 -24.34 -12.85 -6.14
N LYS A 197 -24.39 -13.38 -4.90
CA LYS A 197 -23.69 -12.80 -3.74
C LYS A 197 -22.32 -13.39 -3.45
N ARG A 198 -21.90 -14.44 -4.16
CA ARG A 198 -20.62 -15.11 -3.94
C ARG A 198 -19.98 -15.46 -5.28
N PHE A 199 -18.77 -14.95 -5.48
CA PHE A 199 -17.93 -15.26 -6.62
C PHE A 199 -16.78 -16.13 -6.15
N ARG A 200 -16.55 -17.27 -6.82
CA ARG A 200 -15.49 -18.21 -6.46
C ARG A 200 -14.67 -18.59 -7.68
N PHE A 201 -13.37 -18.39 -7.56
CA PHE A 201 -12.34 -19.06 -8.35
C PHE A 201 -11.81 -20.26 -7.55
N LYS A 202 -11.63 -21.39 -8.22
CA LYS A 202 -11.04 -22.60 -7.65
C LYS A 202 -10.17 -23.26 -8.71
N ASP A 203 -8.90 -23.38 -8.41
CA ASP A 203 -7.92 -24.09 -9.22
C ASP A 203 -7.18 -25.05 -8.29
N ARG A 204 -7.51 -26.33 -8.38
CA ARG A 204 -6.97 -27.32 -7.44
C ARG A 204 -5.45 -27.44 -7.61
N ASP A 205 -4.97 -27.31 -8.83
CA ASP A 205 -3.59 -27.62 -9.21
C ASP A 205 -2.73 -26.36 -9.36
N GLY A 206 -3.37 -25.18 -9.33
CA GLY A 206 -2.69 -23.88 -9.30
C GLY A 206 -2.06 -23.50 -10.63
N THR A 207 -2.45 -24.17 -11.72
CA THR A 207 -1.85 -24.00 -13.05
C THR A 207 -2.42 -22.80 -13.82
N VAL A 208 -3.60 -22.31 -13.44
CA VAL A 208 -4.30 -21.24 -14.17
C VAL A 208 -3.79 -19.86 -13.78
N ALA A 209 -3.56 -19.63 -12.49
CA ALA A 209 -3.26 -18.30 -11.94
C ALA A 209 -2.01 -18.34 -11.04
N GLY A 210 -0.91 -18.87 -11.57
CA GLY A 210 0.41 -18.78 -10.93
C GLY A 210 0.49 -19.37 -9.52
N GLY A 211 -0.16 -20.50 -9.25
CA GLY A 211 -0.19 -21.14 -7.94
C GLY A 211 -1.34 -20.70 -7.03
N LEU A 212 -2.16 -19.72 -7.45
CA LEU A 212 -3.39 -19.34 -6.76
C LEU A 212 -4.40 -20.49 -6.84
N ARG A 213 -4.79 -21.02 -5.67
CA ARG A 213 -5.69 -22.19 -5.58
C ARG A 213 -7.15 -21.83 -5.41
N SER A 214 -7.41 -20.69 -4.78
CA SER A 214 -8.77 -20.20 -4.57
C SER A 214 -8.79 -18.71 -4.31
N ALA A 215 -9.75 -18.02 -4.90
CA ALA A 215 -10.15 -16.68 -4.53
C ALA A 215 -11.67 -16.66 -4.36
N VAL A 216 -12.15 -15.95 -3.35
CA VAL A 216 -13.58 -15.83 -3.05
C VAL A 216 -13.89 -14.40 -2.71
N PHE A 217 -14.87 -13.82 -3.39
CA PHE A 217 -15.49 -12.54 -3.05
C PHE A 217 -16.93 -12.82 -2.61
N ARG A 218 -17.34 -12.27 -1.48
CA ARG A 218 -18.69 -12.44 -0.93
C ARG A 218 -19.29 -11.08 -0.59
N ARG A 219 -20.34 -10.71 -1.31
CA ARG A 219 -21.14 -9.53 -1.05
C ARG A 219 -21.87 -9.66 0.30
N ARG A 220 -21.87 -8.56 1.05
CA ARG A 220 -22.52 -8.37 2.34
C ARG A 220 -23.85 -7.65 2.14
N SER A 221 -24.68 -7.62 3.19
CA SER A 221 -25.97 -6.92 3.15
C SER A 221 -25.82 -5.41 2.97
N ASP A 222 -24.72 -4.83 3.46
CA ASP A 222 -24.35 -3.42 3.33
C ASP A 222 -23.72 -3.07 1.97
N GLY A 223 -23.68 -4.02 1.02
CA GLY A 223 -23.05 -3.84 -0.29
C GLY A 223 -21.54 -4.06 -0.30
N SER A 224 -20.87 -4.11 0.86
CA SER A 224 -19.43 -4.38 0.92
C SER A 224 -19.08 -5.81 0.51
N TYR A 225 -17.81 -6.04 0.18
CA TYR A 225 -17.28 -7.35 -0.15
C TYR A 225 -16.33 -7.84 0.94
N ARG A 226 -16.51 -9.09 1.39
CA ARG A 226 -15.46 -9.83 2.11
C ARG A 226 -14.75 -10.72 1.11
N TRP A 227 -13.42 -10.67 1.11
CA TRP A 227 -12.61 -11.44 0.19
C TRP A 227 -11.59 -12.34 0.89
N SER A 228 -11.18 -13.40 0.23
CA SER A 228 -10.07 -14.26 0.67
C SER A 228 -9.38 -14.94 -0.50
N ALA A 229 -8.07 -15.04 -0.44
CA ALA A 229 -7.24 -15.71 -1.44
C ALA A 229 -6.29 -16.72 -0.77
N LYS A 230 -5.97 -17.79 -1.49
CA LYS A 230 -4.98 -18.80 -1.06
C LYS A 230 -4.16 -19.22 -2.26
N ALA A 231 -2.84 -19.14 -2.12
CA ALA A 231 -1.89 -19.67 -3.09
C ALA A 231 -0.94 -20.66 -2.40
N LYS A 232 -0.44 -21.62 -3.18
CA LYS A 232 0.49 -22.66 -2.75
C LYS A 232 1.39 -23.03 -3.90
N GLU A 233 2.58 -23.52 -3.55
CA GLU A 233 3.60 -23.92 -4.53
C GLU A 233 4.07 -22.72 -5.35
N ILE A 234 4.32 -21.62 -4.65
CA ILE A 234 4.77 -20.35 -5.19
C ILE A 234 6.15 -20.00 -4.65
N VAL A 235 6.78 -18.99 -5.24
CA VAL A 235 8.03 -18.39 -4.78
C VAL A 235 7.70 -17.04 -4.15
N LEU A 236 8.23 -16.79 -2.95
CA LEU A 236 8.04 -15.54 -2.20
C LEU A 236 9.40 -14.99 -1.71
N ASP A 237 10.47 -15.24 -2.44
CA ASP A 237 11.82 -14.79 -2.10
C ASP A 237 11.92 -13.26 -1.99
N GLY A 238 11.16 -12.52 -2.80
CA GLY A 238 11.06 -11.07 -2.71
C GLY A 238 10.33 -10.55 -1.45
N ALA A 239 9.69 -11.39 -0.64
CA ALA A 239 8.92 -10.94 0.53
C ALA A 239 9.79 -10.76 1.79
N ASP A 240 10.85 -9.96 1.69
CA ASP A 240 11.87 -9.85 2.74
C ASP A 240 11.64 -8.66 3.69
N ARG A 241 10.68 -7.79 3.37
CA ARG A 241 10.34 -6.63 4.19
C ARG A 241 9.24 -6.91 5.21
N ARG A 242 9.21 -6.08 6.25
CA ARG A 242 8.16 -6.08 7.28
C ARG A 242 6.94 -5.25 6.90
N TYR A 243 6.81 -4.93 5.62
CA TYR A 243 5.77 -4.07 5.10
C TYR A 243 5.28 -4.70 3.80
N LEU A 244 3.98 -4.90 3.70
CA LEU A 244 3.37 -5.60 2.57
C LEU A 244 2.17 -4.81 2.08
N ASP A 245 2.16 -4.59 0.77
CA ASP A 245 1.05 -3.99 0.06
C ASP A 245 0.23 -5.06 -0.63
N VAL A 246 -1.08 -4.80 -0.68
CA VAL A 246 -2.04 -5.63 -1.38
C VAL A 246 -2.84 -4.74 -2.30
N LEU A 247 -2.83 -5.08 -3.59
CA LEU A 247 -3.67 -4.48 -4.61
C LEU A 247 -4.59 -5.56 -5.20
N ILE A 248 -5.87 -5.23 -5.36
CA ILE A 248 -6.86 -6.03 -6.07
C ILE A 248 -7.34 -5.20 -7.25
N GLU A 249 -7.27 -5.75 -8.45
CA GLU A 249 -7.77 -5.10 -9.67
C GLU A 249 -8.87 -5.96 -10.29
N VAL A 250 -9.99 -5.33 -10.68
CA VAL A 250 -11.14 -6.00 -11.33
C VAL A 250 -11.66 -5.08 -12.42
N GLY A 251 -11.45 -5.44 -13.69
CA GLY A 251 -12.07 -4.71 -14.81
C GLY A 251 -11.71 -3.22 -14.91
N GLY A 252 -10.56 -2.81 -14.35
CA GLY A 252 -10.12 -1.41 -14.29
C GLY A 252 -10.39 -0.71 -12.96
N ASP A 253 -11.29 -1.24 -12.12
CA ASP A 253 -11.41 -0.82 -10.73
C ASP A 253 -10.28 -1.43 -9.90
N CYS A 254 -9.84 -0.73 -8.86
CA CYS A 254 -8.83 -1.25 -7.96
C CYS A 254 -9.05 -0.90 -6.49
N TRP A 255 -8.52 -1.77 -5.62
CA TRP A 255 -8.50 -1.56 -4.17
C TRP A 255 -7.13 -1.88 -3.59
N ALA A 256 -6.63 -0.98 -2.75
CA ALA A 256 -5.32 -1.11 -2.14
C ALA A 256 -5.36 -1.03 -0.60
N ASP A 257 -4.51 -1.80 0.06
CA ASP A 257 -4.17 -1.60 1.48
C ASP A 257 -2.67 -1.85 1.67
N SER A 258 -2.16 -1.31 2.76
CA SER A 258 -0.80 -1.54 3.21
C SER A 258 -0.77 -1.91 4.68
N ARG A 259 0.10 -2.85 5.05
CA ARG A 259 0.25 -3.29 6.44
C ARG A 259 1.70 -3.52 6.83
N ASN A 260 1.98 -3.13 8.07
CA ASN A 260 3.10 -3.67 8.81
C ASN A 260 2.87 -5.15 9.14
N CYS A 261 3.96 -5.90 9.10
CA CYS A 261 3.96 -7.34 9.25
C CYS A 261 5.01 -7.77 10.28
N ALA A 262 4.71 -8.83 11.02
CA ALA A 262 5.64 -9.45 11.95
C ALA A 262 6.22 -10.72 11.33
N LEU A 263 7.56 -10.80 11.32
CA LEU A 263 8.26 -12.04 11.02
C LEU A 263 8.25 -12.92 12.27
N SER A 264 7.89 -14.19 12.11
CA SER A 264 7.96 -15.15 13.21
C SER A 264 9.41 -15.37 13.65
N PRO A 265 9.68 -15.77 14.91
CA PRO A 265 11.04 -16.01 15.40
C PRO A 265 11.87 -16.99 14.55
N SER A 266 11.22 -17.96 13.90
CA SER A 266 11.89 -18.91 13.00
C SER A 266 12.19 -18.37 11.61
N GLY A 267 11.79 -17.13 11.29
CA GLY A 267 11.88 -16.56 9.94
C GLY A 267 10.92 -17.18 8.92
N ARG A 268 10.12 -18.19 9.29
CA ARG A 268 9.34 -19.00 8.31
C ARG A 268 7.94 -18.47 8.00
N LYS A 269 7.52 -17.39 8.65
CA LYS A 269 6.19 -16.81 8.45
C LYS A 269 6.26 -15.30 8.58
N LEU A 270 5.72 -14.59 7.61
CA LEU A 270 5.41 -13.17 7.71
C LEU A 270 3.90 -13.03 7.89
N VAL A 271 3.48 -12.32 8.94
CA VAL A 271 2.06 -12.17 9.29
C VAL A 271 1.71 -10.70 9.48
N CYS A 272 0.78 -10.21 8.68
CA CYS A 272 0.22 -8.86 8.76
C CYS A 272 -1.21 -8.96 9.30
N ARG A 273 -1.52 -8.16 10.31
CA ARG A 273 -2.83 -8.09 10.99
C ARG A 273 -3.21 -6.62 11.21
N PRO A 274 -4.50 -6.33 11.46
CA PRO A 274 -4.94 -4.99 11.83
C PRO A 274 -4.19 -4.44 13.03
#